data_AF-A0A418LUV0-F1
#
_entry.id   AF-A0A418LUV0-F1
#
_cell.length_a   1.000
_cell.length_b   1.000
_cell.length_c   1.000
_cell.angle_alpha   90.00
_cell.angle_beta   90.00
_cell.angle_gamma   90.00
#
_symmetry.space_group_name_H-M   'P 1'
#
loop_
_entity.id
_entity.type
_entity.pdbx_description
1 polymer ?
#
loop_
_entity_poly.entity_id
_entity_poly.type
_entity_poly.pdbx_seq_one_letter_code
_entity_poly.pdbx_strand_id
1 'polypeptide(L)' 'MKPLDVVTFGEAMVLFRANQLGPLHRVEQFTRTLAGSETNVAIGLARLGYTVGWVSR' A
#
# COMPACT_ATOMS: atom_id res chain seq x y z
N MET A 1 9.64 -14.69 -20.02
CA MET A 1 8.82 -14.00 -19.00
C MET A 1 7.60 -13.44 -19.68
N LYS A 2 6.42 -13.52 -19.05
CA LYS A 2 5.23 -12.83 -19.54
C LYS A 2 5.48 -11.31 -19.41
N PRO A 3 5.15 -10.48 -20.42
CA PRO A 3 5.34 -9.03 -20.32
C PRO A 3 4.49 -8.45 -19.16
N LEU A 4 4.96 -7.35 -18.56
CA LEU A 4 4.18 -6.60 -17.57
C LEU A 4 3.09 -5.81 -18.29
N ASP A 5 1.86 -5.88 -17.79
CA ASP A 5 0.72 -5.12 -18.29
C ASP A 5 0.76 -3.68 -17.75
N VAL A 6 1.21 -3.48 -16.51
CA VAL A 6 1.31 -2.17 -15.85
C VAL A 6 2.58 -2.08 -15.00
N VAL A 7 3.21 -0.89 -14.99
CA VAL A 7 4.30 -0.55 -14.08
C VAL A 7 3.94 0.72 -13.32
N THR A 8 4.16 0.71 -12.00
CA THR A 8 3.99 1.89 -11.15
C THR A 8 5.33 2.27 -10.48
N PHE A 9 5.55 3.56 -10.26
CA PHE A 9 6.75 4.09 -9.61
C PHE A 9 6.30 4.97 -8.45
N GLY A 10 6.68 4.61 -7.23
CA GLY A 10 6.27 5.37 -6.07
C GLY A 10 6.73 4.74 -4.77
N GLU A 11 6.49 5.45 -3.68
CA GLU A 11 6.89 5.04 -2.34
C GLU A 11 5.77 4.29 -1.64
N ALA A 12 6.15 3.28 -0.87
CA ALA A 12 5.26 2.65 0.10
C ALA A 12 5.67 3.07 1.52
N MET A 13 4.68 3.34 2.35
CA MET A 13 4.85 3.70 3.74
C MET A 13 4.18 2.67 4.63
N VAL A 14 4.71 2.52 5.85
CA VAL A 14 3.99 1.83 6.92
C VAL A 14 3.02 2.83 7.55
N LEU A 15 1.73 2.53 7.47
CA LEU A 15 0.70 3.24 8.18
C LEU A 15 0.48 2.60 9.55
N PHE A 16 0.68 3.39 10.61
CA PHE A 16 0.24 3.03 11.95
C PHE A 16 -1.21 3.45 12.12
N ARG A 17 -2.14 2.54 11.82
CA ARG A 17 -3.58 2.81 11.97
C ARG A 17 -3.98 2.66 13.44
N ALA A 18 -4.55 3.71 14.01
CA ALA A 18 -5.07 3.67 15.38
C ALA A 18 -6.17 2.61 15.52
N ASN A 19 -6.12 1.84 16.61
CA ASN A 19 -7.14 0.81 16.90
C ASN A 19 -8.35 1.36 17.68
N GLN A 20 -8.31 2.63 18.07
CA GLN A 20 -9.34 3.32 18.84
C GLN A 20 -9.56 4.74 18.30
N LEU A 21 -10.79 5.24 18.45
CA LEU A 21 -11.15 6.61 18.06
C LEU A 21 -10.64 7.63 19.08
N GLY A 22 -10.41 8.86 18.62
CA GLY A 22 -9.97 9.99 19.46
C GLY A 22 -8.61 10.57 19.05
N PRO A 23 -8.04 11.49 19.86
CA PRO A 23 -6.75 12.11 19.56
C PRO A 23 -5.61 11.08 19.49
N LEU A 24 -4.74 11.17 18.47
CA LEU A 24 -3.64 10.21 18.24
C LEU A 24 -2.69 10.07 19.43
N HIS A 25 -2.43 11.15 20.16
CA HIS A 25 -1.53 11.13 21.32
C HIS A 25 -2.10 10.38 22.54
N ARG A 26 -3.35 9.91 22.47
CA ARG A 26 -3.99 9.04 23.48
C ARG A 26 -4.15 7.59 22.99
N VAL A 27 -3.67 7.27 21.80
CA VAL A 27 -3.77 5.93 21.23
C VAL A 27 -2.65 5.06 21.80
N GLU A 28 -3.01 3.94 22.41
CA GLU A 28 -2.05 2.99 23.00
C GLU A 28 -1.66 1.87 22.06
N GLN A 29 -2.51 1.56 21.07
CA GLN A 29 -2.33 0.44 20.16
C GLN A 29 -2.55 0.84 18.70
N PHE A 30 -1.62 0.41 17.85
CA PHE A 30 -1.66 0.63 16.41
C PHE A 30 -1.53 -0.68 15.65
N THR A 31 -2.27 -0.81 14.56
CA THR A 31 -2.07 -1.87 13.56
C THR A 31 -1.20 -1.33 12.43
N ARG A 32 -0.14 -2.07 12.08
CA ARG A 32 0.69 -1.74 10.92
C ARG A 32 -0.01 -2.18 9.64
N THR A 33 -0.22 -1.25 8.73
CA THR A 33 -0.76 -1.52 7.39
C THR A 33 0.10 -0.86 6.32
N LEU A 34 -0.11 -1.23 5.07
CA LEU A 34 0.53 -0.57 3.93
C LEU A 34 -0.22 0.71 3.58
N ALA A 35 0.52 1.76 3.21
CA ALA A 35 0.02 2.95 2.54
C ALA A 35 0.91 3.28 1.34
N GLY A 36 0.35 3.93 0.32
CA GLY A 36 1.05 4.30 -0.90
C GLY A 36 0.06 4.33 -2.06
N SER A 37 0.01 5.44 -2.81
CA SER A 37 -1.02 5.61 -3.84
C SER A 37 -0.82 4.61 -4.99
N GLU A 38 0.43 4.52 -5.46
CA GLU A 38 0.88 3.69 -6.56
C GLU A 38 0.81 2.22 -6.18
N THR A 39 1.23 1.87 -4.97
CA THR A 39 1.16 0.50 -4.46
C THR A 39 -0.29 0.04 -4.28
N ASN A 40 -1.20 0.93 -3.87
CA ASN A 40 -2.63 0.59 -3.79
C ASN A 40 -3.24 0.29 -5.17
N VAL A 41 -2.91 1.10 -6.19
CA VAL A 41 -3.33 0.83 -7.58
C VAL A 41 -2.74 -0.48 -8.08
N ALA A 42 -1.45 -0.71 -7.85
CA ALA A 42 -0.76 -1.93 -8.26
C ALA A 42 -1.39 -3.18 -7.64
N ILE A 43 -1.72 -3.15 -6.35
CA ILE A 43 -2.42 -4.24 -5.65
C ILE A 43 -3.82 -4.47 -6.24
N GLY A 44 -4.57 -3.40 -6.52
CA GLY A 44 -5.90 -3.50 -7.12
C GLY A 44 -5.86 -4.21 -8.48
N LEU A 45 -4.94 -3.79 -9.36
CA LEU A 45 -4.76 -4.39 -10.68
C LEU A 45 -4.27 -5.83 -10.61
N ALA A 46 -3.33 -6.14 -9.70
CA ALA A 46 -2.89 -7.51 -9.49
C ALA A 46 -4.03 -8.42 -9.05
N ARG A 47 -4.93 -7.95 -8.16
CA ARG A 47 -6.12 -8.70 -7.73
C ARG A 47 -7.13 -8.93 -8.86
N LEU A 48 -7.15 -8.08 -9.87
CA LEU A 48 -7.98 -8.22 -11.07
C LEU A 48 -7.35 -9.13 -12.14
N GLY A 49 -6.13 -9.67 -11.89
CA GLY A 49 -5.48 -10.64 -12.77
C GLY A 49 -4.47 -10.05 -13.76
N TYR A 50 -4.14 -8.77 -13.67
CA TYR A 50 -3.09 -8.16 -14.48
C TYR A 50 -1.69 -8.48 -13.93
N THR A 51 -0.70 -8.56 -14.83
CA THR A 51 0.72 -8.71 -14.48
C THR A 51 1.30 -7.33 -14.17
N VAL A 52 1.54 -7.03 -12.90
CA VAL A 52 1.93 -5.67 -12.46
C VAL A 52 3.36 -5.66 -11.91
N GLY A 53 4.15 -4.67 -12.32
CA GLY A 53 5.41 -4.29 -11.67
C GLY A 53 5.25 -3.05 -10.81
N TRP A 54 5.94 -3.01 -9.68
CA TRP A 54 6.08 -1.80 -8.86
C TRP A 54 7.55 -1.55 -8.59
N VAL A 55 7.98 -0.30 -8.76
CA VAL A 55 9.36 0.15 -8.60
C VAL A 55 9.41 1.18 -7.46
N SER A 56 10.33 0.96 -6.53
CA SER A 56 10.62 1.82 -5.38
C SER A 56 12.13 1.89 -5.15
N ARG A 57 12.55 2.77 -4.23
CA ARG A 57 13.89 2.79 -3.61
C ARG A 57 13.87 2.06 -2.28
#